data_AF-B1T470-F1
#
_entry.id   AF-B1T470-F1
#
_cell.length_a   1.000
_cell.length_b   1.000
_cell.length_c   1.000
_cell.angle_alpha   90.00
_cell.angle_beta   90.00
_cell.angle_gamma   90.00
#
_symmetry.space_group_name_H-M   'P 1'
#
loop_
_entity.id
_entity.type
_entity.pdbx_description
1 polymer ?
#
loop_
_entity_poly.entity_id
_entity_poly.type
_entity_poly.pdbx_seq_one_letter_code
_entity_poly.pdbx_strand_id
1 'polypeptide(L)'
;MKNTKTSMLLKSKYLMPAIISLFLIWMIFIIYIIRFQSVYDIVGPTENPYWGVAQFRIASDEFRSSLLNYKIGEKNNLDKVQFDYEILVSKFFVISQRSETTKTAYQQPLYSKTVDDLQRSFLKIDALMDELPNGGKG
;
A
#
# COMPACT_ATOMS: atom_id res chain seq x y z
N MET A 1 61.16 9.87 10.84
CA MET A 1 60.77 11.29 10.82
C MET A 1 59.67 11.49 9.77
N LYS A 2 58.40 11.24 10.11
CA LYS A 2 57.29 11.19 9.13
C LYS A 2 56.04 11.81 9.75
N ASN A 3 56.02 13.15 9.84
CA ASN A 3 54.82 13.87 10.31
C ASN A 3 54.75 15.35 9.85
N THR A 4 55.40 15.72 8.75
CA THR A 4 55.42 17.11 8.27
C THR A 4 54.46 17.41 7.11
N LYS A 5 53.94 16.39 6.40
CA LYS A 5 52.98 16.63 5.30
C LYS A 5 51.53 16.79 5.77
N THR A 6 51.13 16.15 6.86
CA THR A 6 49.79 16.24 7.44
C THR A 6 49.50 17.61 8.06
N SER A 7 50.50 18.25 8.65
CA SER A 7 50.37 19.61 9.21
C SER A 7 50.30 20.72 8.15
N MET A 8 50.80 20.46 6.94
CA MET A 8 50.77 21.41 5.83
C MET A 8 49.41 21.41 5.10
N LEU A 9 48.75 20.24 5.01
CA LEU A 9 47.39 20.10 4.49
C LEU A 9 46.35 20.80 5.39
N LEU A 10 46.53 20.80 6.71
CA LEU A 10 45.65 21.53 7.62
C LEU A 10 45.84 23.07 7.57
N LYS A 11 46.90 23.57 6.92
CA LYS A 11 47.29 24.98 6.94
C LYS A 11 46.69 25.81 5.80
N SER A 12 45.66 25.30 5.12
CA SER A 12 44.86 26.12 4.20
C SER A 12 43.79 26.87 5.01
N LYS A 13 43.83 28.21 4.93
CA LYS A 13 42.90 29.13 5.60
C LYS A 13 41.42 28.82 5.32
N TYR A 14 41.13 28.03 4.29
CA TYR A 14 39.79 27.68 3.84
C TYR A 14 39.41 26.20 4.09
N LEU A 15 40.34 25.32 4.46
CA LEU A 15 40.02 23.89 4.66
C LEU A 15 39.21 23.65 5.93
N MET A 16 39.59 24.27 7.05
CA MET A 16 38.81 24.20 8.29
C MET A 16 37.36 24.69 8.12
N PRO A 17 37.09 25.89 7.58
CA PRO A 17 35.70 26.34 7.41
C PRO A 17 34.94 25.48 6.39
N ALA A 18 35.58 24.96 5.34
CA ALA A 18 34.93 24.06 4.39
C ALA A 18 34.49 22.73 5.03
N ILE A 19 35.34 22.13 5.87
CA ILE A 19 35.01 20.89 6.59
C ILE A 19 33.85 21.12 7.58
N ILE A 20 33.88 22.24 8.30
CA ILE A 20 32.80 22.62 9.23
C ILE A 20 31.48 22.84 8.47
N SER A 21 31.52 23.52 7.32
CA SER A 21 30.34 23.74 6.49
C SER A 21 29.78 22.43 5.93
N LEU A 22 30.63 21.52 5.48
CA LEU A 22 30.22 20.21 4.99
C LEU A 22 29.54 19.41 6.10
N PHE A 23 30.12 19.43 7.31
CA PHE A 23 29.56 18.76 8.48
C PHE A 23 28.19 19.32 8.87
N LEU A 24 28.01 20.65 8.84
CA LEU A 24 26.72 21.30 9.09
C LEU A 24 25.66 20.92 8.05
N ILE A 25 26.02 20.92 6.77
CA ILE A 25 25.11 20.49 5.69
C ILE A 25 24.71 19.04 5.88
N TRP A 26 25.65 18.18 6.26
CA TRP A 26 25.41 16.77 6.50
C TRP A 26 24.49 16.54 7.72
N MET A 27 24.68 17.31 8.78
CA MET A 27 23.78 17.30 9.95
C MET A 27 22.36 17.75 9.60
N ILE A 28 22.21 18.83 8.82
CA ILE A 28 20.90 19.29 8.34
C ILE A 28 20.22 18.19 7.50
N PHE A 29 20.97 17.53 6.62
CA PHE A 29 20.47 16.44 5.80
C PHE A 29 19.99 15.25 6.64
N ILE A 30 20.74 14.86 7.68
CA ILE A 30 20.33 13.81 8.62
C ILE A 30 19.07 14.21 9.38
N ILE A 31 19.00 15.42 9.92
CA ILE A 31 17.83 15.91 10.66
C ILE A 31 16.60 15.92 9.76
N TYR A 32 16.76 16.28 8.48
CA TYR A 32 15.69 16.24 7.50
C TYR A 32 15.17 14.81 7.27
N ILE A 33 16.06 13.83 7.12
CA ILE A 33 15.69 12.41 6.96
C ILE A 33 15.01 11.87 8.22
N ILE A 34 15.56 12.14 9.41
CA ILE A 34 15.01 11.65 10.67
C ILE A 34 13.63 12.24 10.94
N ARG A 35 13.41 13.53 10.65
CA ARG A 35 12.07 14.13 10.77
C ARG A 35 11.06 13.49 9.84
N PHE A 36 11.47 13.14 8.62
CA PHE A 36 10.61 12.44 7.69
C PHE A 36 10.19 11.09 8.29
N GLN A 37 11.15 10.32 8.81
CA GLN A 37 10.91 9.01 9.44
C GLN A 37 10.10 9.09 10.74
N SER A 38 10.37 10.08 11.59
CA SER A 38 9.62 10.31 12.84
C SER A 38 8.15 10.63 12.59
N VAL A 39 7.79 11.27 11.47
CA VAL A 39 6.37 11.45 11.10
C VAL A 39 5.70 10.12 10.76
N TYR A 40 6.44 9.17 10.15
CA TYR A 40 5.95 7.81 9.90
C TYR A 40 5.85 6.97 11.19
N ASP A 41 6.66 7.25 12.21
CA ASP A 41 6.60 6.52 13.49
C ASP A 41 5.49 7.02 14.44
N ILE A 42 4.93 8.21 14.21
CA ILE A 42 3.83 8.78 15.03
C ILE A 42 2.47 8.15 14.64
N VAL A 43 2.36 7.55 13.46
CA VAL A 43 1.12 6.95 12.95
C VAL A 43 0.97 5.46 13.32
N GLY A 44 1.18 5.11 14.59
CA GLY A 44 0.89 3.77 15.14
C GLY A 44 1.61 2.60 14.41
N PRO A 45 1.24 1.34 14.67
CA PRO A 45 1.69 0.23 13.84
C PRO A 45 1.18 0.50 12.41
N THR A 46 2.08 0.83 11.49
CA THR A 46 1.73 1.06 10.09
C THR A 46 1.33 -0.27 9.50
N GLU A 47 0.05 -0.62 9.59
CA GLU A 47 -0.53 -1.67 8.77
C GLU A 47 -0.13 -1.37 7.33
N ASN A 48 0.47 -2.35 6.63
CA ASN A 48 0.92 -2.14 5.26
C ASN A 48 -0.28 -1.55 4.47
N PRO A 49 -0.14 -0.36 3.85
CA PRO A 49 -1.26 0.32 3.21
C PRO A 49 -1.92 -0.53 2.12
N TYR A 50 -1.18 -1.48 1.54
CA TYR A 50 -1.66 -2.42 0.53
C TYR A 50 -2.24 -3.72 1.10
N TRP A 51 -2.30 -3.89 2.42
CA TRP A 51 -2.86 -5.09 3.05
C TRP A 51 -4.33 -5.29 2.69
N GLY A 52 -5.15 -4.23 2.75
CA GLY A 52 -6.55 -4.28 2.31
C GLY A 52 -6.69 -4.68 0.84
N VAL A 53 -5.79 -4.18 -0.02
CA VAL A 53 -5.74 -4.56 -1.45
C VAL A 53 -5.39 -6.04 -1.63
N ALA A 54 -4.44 -6.56 -0.86
CA ALA A 54 -4.08 -7.97 -0.86
C ALA A 54 -5.26 -8.85 -0.40
N GLN A 55 -5.98 -8.45 0.65
CA GLN A 55 -7.17 -9.18 1.11
C GLN A 55 -8.29 -9.19 0.06
N PHE A 56 -8.53 -8.08 -0.63
CA PHE A 56 -9.49 -8.04 -1.73
C PHE A 56 -9.10 -9.03 -2.83
N ARG A 57 -7.81 -9.06 -3.19
CA ARG A 57 -7.31 -9.99 -4.21
C ARG A 57 -7.53 -11.44 -3.83
N ILE A 58 -7.22 -11.81 -2.59
CA ILE A 58 -7.46 -13.17 -2.06
C ILE A 58 -8.95 -13.52 -2.18
N ALA A 59 -9.84 -12.64 -1.72
CA ALA A 59 -11.29 -12.87 -1.82
C ALA A 59 -11.76 -12.97 -3.29
N SER A 60 -11.16 -12.22 -4.21
CA SER A 60 -11.50 -12.29 -5.63
C SER A 60 -11.11 -13.64 -6.26
N ASP A 61 -9.97 -14.20 -5.84
CA ASP A 61 -9.51 -15.52 -6.28
C ASP A 61 -10.40 -16.63 -5.68
N GLU A 62 -10.80 -16.50 -4.42
CA GLU A 62 -11.75 -17.40 -3.76
C GLU A 62 -13.12 -17.40 -4.43
N PHE A 63 -13.69 -16.21 -4.68
CA PHE A 63 -14.95 -16.05 -5.42
C PHE A 63 -14.87 -16.71 -6.80
N ARG A 64 -13.80 -16.45 -7.56
CA ARG A 64 -13.60 -17.04 -8.89
C ARG A 64 -13.54 -18.56 -8.82
N SER A 65 -12.85 -19.12 -7.83
CA SER A 65 -12.79 -20.56 -7.60
C SER A 65 -14.18 -21.13 -7.34
N SER A 66 -14.97 -20.49 -6.47
CA SER A 66 -16.35 -20.90 -6.20
C SER A 66 -17.24 -20.84 -7.43
N LEU A 67 -17.15 -19.76 -8.21
CA LEU A 67 -17.91 -19.60 -9.46
C LEU A 67 -17.55 -20.69 -10.48
N LEU A 68 -16.25 -21.02 -10.62
CA LEU A 68 -15.81 -22.10 -11.51
C LEU A 68 -16.36 -23.45 -11.04
N ASN A 69 -16.24 -23.76 -9.75
CA ASN A 69 -16.75 -25.02 -9.18
C ASN A 69 -18.28 -25.15 -9.31
N TYR A 70 -19.00 -24.02 -9.27
CA TYR A 70 -20.43 -23.97 -9.57
C TYR A 70 -20.70 -24.28 -11.05
N LYS A 71 -20.03 -23.58 -11.99
CA LYS A 71 -20.22 -23.74 -13.44
C LYS A 71 -19.89 -25.15 -13.95
N ILE A 72 -18.91 -25.83 -13.36
CA ILE A 72 -18.55 -27.21 -13.72
C ILE A 72 -19.39 -28.28 -13.00
N GLY A 73 -20.31 -27.88 -12.12
CA GLY A 73 -21.23 -28.79 -11.43
C GLY A 73 -20.62 -29.62 -10.30
N GLU A 74 -19.38 -29.35 -9.89
CA GLU A 74 -18.68 -30.18 -8.89
C GLU A 74 -19.32 -30.08 -7.50
N LYS A 75 -19.88 -28.90 -7.17
CA LYS A 75 -20.54 -28.65 -5.87
C LYS A 75 -21.88 -27.92 -5.96
N ASN A 76 -22.25 -27.39 -7.14
CA ASN A 76 -23.49 -26.68 -7.46
C ASN A 76 -24.09 -25.83 -6.30
N ASN A 77 -23.23 -25.18 -5.53
CA ASN A 77 -23.60 -24.48 -4.31
C ASN A 77 -23.64 -22.97 -4.58
N LEU A 78 -24.80 -22.50 -5.03
CA LEU A 78 -25.04 -21.10 -5.34
C LEU A 78 -24.87 -20.22 -4.09
N ASP A 79 -25.31 -20.69 -2.92
CA ASP A 79 -25.21 -19.96 -1.64
C ASP A 79 -23.74 -19.65 -1.30
N LYS A 80 -22.83 -20.58 -1.56
CA LYS A 80 -21.39 -20.35 -1.38
C LYS A 80 -20.86 -19.29 -2.33
N VAL A 81 -21.28 -19.31 -3.61
CA VAL A 81 -20.87 -18.29 -4.59
C VAL A 81 -21.37 -16.91 -4.17
N GLN A 82 -22.62 -16.82 -3.70
CA GLN A 82 -23.19 -15.57 -3.22
C GLN A 82 -22.50 -15.06 -1.96
N PHE A 83 -22.21 -15.93 -0.99
CA PHE A 83 -21.48 -15.57 0.23
C PHE A 83 -20.06 -15.06 -0.07
N ASP A 84 -19.32 -15.75 -0.95
CA ASP A 84 -17.98 -15.34 -1.34
C ASP A 84 -18.00 -13.99 -2.10
N TYR A 85 -19.06 -13.73 -2.88
CA TYR A 85 -19.29 -12.43 -3.52
C TYR A 85 -19.58 -11.32 -2.49
N GLU A 86 -20.45 -11.57 -1.50
CA GLU A 86 -20.74 -10.59 -0.43
C GLU A 86 -19.48 -10.23 0.37
N ILE A 87 -18.61 -11.21 0.65
CA ILE A 87 -17.30 -10.95 1.25
C ILE A 87 -16.46 -10.04 0.36
N LEU A 88 -16.42 -10.29 -0.95
CA LEU A 88 -15.68 -9.47 -1.90
C LEU A 88 -16.19 -8.02 -1.92
N VAL A 89 -17.51 -7.82 -1.97
CA VAL A 89 -18.15 -6.50 -1.91
C VAL A 89 -17.78 -5.77 -0.62
N SER A 90 -17.88 -6.45 0.53
CA SER A 90 -17.55 -5.90 1.84
C SER A 90 -16.10 -5.44 1.91
N LYS A 91 -15.16 -6.27 1.43
CA LYS A 91 -13.74 -5.90 1.38
C LYS A 91 -13.49 -4.71 0.45
N PHE A 92 -14.14 -4.66 -0.70
CA PHE A 92 -14.03 -3.53 -1.63
C PHE A 92 -14.55 -2.23 -1.00
N PHE A 93 -15.68 -2.29 -0.31
CA PHE A 93 -16.25 -1.14 0.38
C PHE A 93 -15.28 -0.57 1.42
N VAL A 94 -14.67 -1.43 2.24
CA VAL A 94 -13.71 -1.00 3.26
C VAL A 94 -12.50 -0.27 2.66
N ILE A 95 -11.95 -0.74 1.53
CA ILE A 95 -10.76 -0.11 0.92
C ILE A 95 -11.08 1.12 0.07
N SER A 96 -12.29 1.21 -0.50
CA SER A 96 -12.71 2.32 -1.36
C SER A 96 -13.20 3.54 -0.57
N GLN A 97 -13.67 3.34 0.65
CA GLN A 97 -14.05 4.42 1.55
C GLN A 97 -12.82 5.16 2.06
N ARG A 98 -12.85 6.49 2.07
CA ARG A 98 -11.90 7.31 2.85
C ARG A 98 -12.40 7.40 4.30
N SER A 99 -12.06 6.40 5.10
CA SER A 99 -12.33 6.35 6.53
C SER A 99 -11.05 6.65 7.33
N GLU A 100 -11.14 6.75 8.66
CA GLU A 100 -9.94 6.87 9.50
C GLU A 100 -8.98 5.69 9.33
N THR A 101 -9.48 4.49 8.99
CA THR A 101 -8.66 3.30 8.76
C THR A 101 -7.95 3.28 7.41
N THR A 102 -8.44 3.98 6.38
CA THR A 102 -7.79 4.04 5.06
C THR A 102 -7.09 5.37 4.78
N LYS A 103 -7.30 6.39 5.62
CA LYS A 103 -6.74 7.74 5.49
C LYS A 103 -5.24 7.74 5.19
N THR A 104 -4.47 6.97 5.95
CA THR A 104 -3.01 6.85 5.78
C THR A 104 -2.64 6.15 4.47
N ALA A 105 -3.44 5.16 4.04
CA ALA A 105 -3.23 4.48 2.76
C ALA A 105 -3.50 5.42 1.57
N TYR A 106 -4.54 6.25 1.64
CA TYR A 106 -4.84 7.26 0.60
C TYR A 106 -3.80 8.39 0.50
N GLN A 107 -2.96 8.59 1.53
CA GLN A 107 -1.82 9.50 1.47
C GLN A 107 -0.64 8.91 0.67
N GLN A 108 -0.63 7.60 0.43
CA GLN A 108 0.44 6.96 -0.33
C GLN A 108 0.32 7.28 -1.82
N PRO A 109 1.46 7.52 -2.49
CA PRO A 109 1.48 7.65 -3.95
C PRO A 109 0.83 6.42 -4.60
N LEU A 110 0.03 6.66 -5.65
CA LEU A 110 -0.62 5.62 -6.47
C LEU A 110 -1.74 4.81 -5.79
N TYR A 111 -1.96 4.91 -4.47
CA TYR A 111 -3.01 4.12 -3.80
C TYR A 111 -4.40 4.37 -4.37
N SER A 112 -4.76 5.65 -4.58
CA SER A 112 -6.03 6.02 -5.22
C SER A 112 -6.19 5.38 -6.60
N LYS A 113 -5.12 5.38 -7.41
CA LYS A 113 -5.14 4.76 -8.73
C LYS A 113 -5.34 3.24 -8.64
N THR A 114 -4.70 2.59 -7.67
CA THR A 114 -4.89 1.16 -7.40
C THR A 114 -6.34 0.86 -7.02
N VAL A 115 -6.98 1.70 -6.20
CA VAL A 115 -8.40 1.56 -5.87
C VAL A 115 -9.28 1.73 -7.11
N ASP A 116 -8.98 2.69 -8.00
CA ASP A 116 -9.71 2.87 -9.26
C ASP A 116 -9.56 1.67 -10.22
N ASP A 117 -8.36 1.06 -10.27
CA ASP A 117 -8.10 -0.17 -11.02
C ASP A 117 -8.89 -1.37 -10.44
N LEU A 118 -8.96 -1.45 -9.10
CA LEU A 118 -9.74 -2.45 -8.38
C LEU A 118 -11.24 -2.28 -8.63
N GLN A 119 -11.75 -1.04 -8.63
CA GLN A 119 -13.15 -0.75 -8.94
C GLN A 119 -13.54 -1.28 -10.32
N ARG A 120 -12.70 -1.03 -11.33
CA ARG A 120 -12.92 -1.56 -12.68
C ARG A 120 -12.89 -3.09 -12.73
N SER A 121 -12.05 -3.72 -11.91
CA SER A 121 -11.98 -5.17 -11.80
C SER A 121 -13.22 -5.73 -11.09
N PHE A 122 -13.69 -5.05 -10.04
CA PHE A 122 -14.89 -5.37 -9.30
C PHE A 122 -16.14 -5.29 -10.19
N LEU A 123 -16.30 -4.23 -10.99
CA LEU A 123 -17.44 -4.09 -11.93
C LEU A 123 -17.52 -5.25 -12.95
N LYS A 124 -16.39 -5.81 -13.36
CA LYS A 124 -16.38 -7.00 -14.23
C LYS A 124 -16.84 -8.26 -13.50
N ILE A 125 -16.52 -8.36 -12.21
CA ILE A 125 -16.94 -9.47 -11.35
C ILE A 125 -18.43 -9.35 -11.03
N ASP A 126 -18.90 -8.14 -10.76
CA ASP A 126 -20.29 -7.80 -10.50
C ASP A 126 -21.21 -8.27 -11.63
N ALA A 127 -20.83 -7.97 -12.88
CA ALA A 127 -21.55 -8.43 -14.06
C ALA A 127 -21.62 -9.98 -14.18
N LEU A 128 -20.69 -10.73 -13.59
CA LEU A 128 -20.76 -12.20 -13.57
C LEU A 128 -21.83 -12.73 -12.61
N MET A 129 -22.21 -11.95 -11.60
CA MET A 129 -23.29 -12.31 -10.69
C MET A 129 -24.66 -12.20 -11.36
N ASP A 130 -24.85 -11.20 -12.24
CA ASP A 130 -26.09 -11.02 -13.02
C ASP A 130 -26.42 -12.25 -13.89
N GLU A 131 -25.40 -13.03 -14.29
CA GLU A 131 -25.56 -14.25 -15.08
C GLU A 131 -26.07 -15.46 -14.26
N LEU A 132 -26.05 -15.38 -12.93
CA LEU A 132 -26.47 -16.48 -12.06
C LEU A 132 -27.99 -16.51 -11.88
N PRO A 133 -28.61 -17.71 -11.79
CA PRO A 133 -30.03 -17.82 -11.47
C PRO A 133 -30.25 -17.25 -10.05
N ASN A 134 -30.89 -16.07 -9.96
CA ASN A 134 -31.13 -15.21 -8.78
C ASN A 134 -30.16 -14.01 -8.57
N GLY A 135 -29.25 -13.74 -9.51
CA GLY A 135 -28.16 -12.75 -9.43
C GLY A 135 -28.49 -11.26 -9.23
N GLY A 136 -29.71 -10.87 -8.86
CA GLY A 136 -30.10 -9.46 -8.72
C GLY A 136 -31.23 -9.18 -7.73
N LYS A 137 -31.50 -10.08 -6.77
CA LYS A 137 -32.50 -9.84 -5.72
C LYS A 137 -31.84 -9.83 -4.35
N GLY A 138 -31.25 -8.69 -4.02
CA GLY A 138 -30.90 -8.23 -2.68
C GLY A 138 -31.26 -6.77 -2.56
#